data_AF-A0A3D5GNW9-F1
#
_entry.id   AF-A0A3D5GNW9-F1
#
_cell.length_a   1.000
_cell.length_b   1.000
_cell.length_c   1.000
_cell.angle_alpha   90.00
_cell.angle_beta   90.00
_cell.angle_gamma   90.00
#
_symmetry.space_group_name_H-M   'P 1'
#
loop_
_entity.id
_entity.type
_entity.pdbx_description
1 polymer ?
#
loop_
_entity_poly.entity_id
_entity_poly.type
_entity_poly.pdbx_seq_one_letter_code
_entity_poly.pdbx_strand_id
1 'polypeptide(L)'
;MGPTEPASLPVVAQLAEASRLGDRSATARLLSLVERGGDLADEVASATHSHTGEAHVVGITGAPGSGKSTITNSLTTLLAEAGKRPAVLAVDPSSPLTGGAILGDRVRMNDASGVGVFIRSMATRGHAGGLALAVPGAIRVLDAAGFNPVVIETVGVGQVEVDITDAADTTIVVVAPGWGDAVQANKAGLLEVADL
;
A
#
# COMPACT_ATOMS: atom_id res chain seq x y z
N MET A 1 -40.33 14.96 -26.70
CA MET A 1 -39.40 14.39 -25.70
C MET A 1 -38.00 14.49 -26.30
N GLY A 2 -37.19 15.43 -25.82
CA GLY A 2 -35.78 15.50 -26.23
C GLY A 2 -35.02 14.28 -25.67
N PRO A 3 -33.90 13.87 -26.27
CA PRO A 3 -33.06 12.85 -25.69
C PRO A 3 -32.62 13.32 -24.31
N THR A 4 -32.97 12.57 -23.27
CA THR A 4 -32.43 12.76 -21.93
C THR A 4 -30.93 12.59 -22.01
N GLU A 5 -30.17 13.66 -21.77
CA GLU A 5 -28.73 13.58 -21.54
C GLU A 5 -28.48 12.46 -20.51
N PRO A 6 -27.56 11.52 -20.77
CA PRO A 6 -27.23 10.51 -19.78
C PRO A 6 -26.77 11.22 -18.51
N ALA A 7 -27.41 10.94 -17.37
CA ALA A 7 -27.05 11.52 -16.09
C ALA A 7 -25.55 11.30 -15.85
N SER A 8 -24.81 12.39 -15.62
CA SER A 8 -23.38 12.32 -15.37
C SER A 8 -23.14 11.46 -14.13
N LEU A 9 -22.21 10.50 -14.24
CA LEU A 9 -21.85 9.63 -13.12
C LEU A 9 -21.38 10.48 -11.93
N PRO A 10 -21.65 10.07 -10.67
CA PRO A 10 -21.04 10.70 -9.50
C PRO A 10 -19.52 10.77 -9.63
N VAL A 11 -18.88 11.79 -9.05
CA VAL A 11 -17.43 12.05 -9.20
C VAL A 11 -16.59 10.82 -8.81
N VAL A 12 -16.97 10.10 -7.74
CA VAL A 12 -16.28 8.88 -7.30
C VAL A 12 -16.39 7.77 -8.34
N ALA A 13 -17.58 7.58 -8.95
CA ALA A 13 -17.79 6.57 -9.98
C ALA A 13 -16.97 6.88 -11.25
N GLN A 14 -16.86 8.15 -11.65
CA GLN A 14 -15.99 8.55 -12.77
C GLN A 14 -14.51 8.26 -12.48
N LEU A 15 -14.06 8.55 -11.26
CA LEU A 15 -12.69 8.25 -10.84
C LEU A 15 -12.43 6.75 -10.79
N ALA A 16 -13.37 5.96 -10.29
CA ALA A 16 -13.28 4.50 -10.27
C ALA A 16 -13.15 3.95 -11.70
N GLU A 17 -14.02 4.38 -12.61
CA GLU A 17 -13.96 3.98 -14.03
C GLU A 17 -12.60 4.30 -14.66
N ALA A 18 -12.16 5.55 -14.54
CA ALA A 18 -10.88 5.99 -15.11
C ALA A 18 -9.70 5.19 -14.50
N SER A 19 -9.75 4.92 -13.19
CA SER A 19 -8.73 4.12 -12.50
C SER A 19 -8.67 2.69 -13.03
N ARG A 20 -9.82 2.03 -13.28
CA ARG A 20 -9.86 0.68 -13.90
C ARG A 20 -9.31 0.68 -15.32
N LEU A 21 -9.50 1.77 -16.06
CA LEU A 21 -8.94 1.97 -17.40
C LEU A 21 -7.44 2.36 -17.38
N GLY A 22 -6.80 2.40 -16.21
CA GLY A 22 -5.37 2.62 -16.05
C GLY A 22 -4.96 4.06 -15.76
N ASP A 23 -5.91 4.97 -15.49
CA ASP A 23 -5.58 6.34 -15.10
C ASP A 23 -4.96 6.38 -13.70
N ARG A 24 -3.64 6.61 -13.66
CA ARG A 24 -2.85 6.72 -12.43
C ARG A 24 -3.24 7.92 -11.58
N SER A 25 -3.68 9.02 -12.18
CA SER A 25 -4.13 10.21 -11.47
C SER A 25 -5.47 9.95 -10.78
N ALA A 26 -6.40 9.31 -11.49
CA ALA A 26 -7.68 8.88 -10.90
C ALA A 26 -7.45 7.92 -9.72
N THR A 27 -6.57 6.93 -9.89
CA THR A 27 -6.15 6.01 -8.83
C THR A 27 -5.60 6.77 -7.62
N ALA A 28 -4.67 7.70 -7.82
CA ALA A 28 -4.10 8.50 -6.74
C ALA A 28 -5.14 9.37 -6.02
N ARG A 29 -6.17 9.86 -6.72
CA ARG A 29 -7.28 10.63 -6.12
C ARG A 29 -8.20 9.76 -5.27
N LEU A 30 -8.52 8.54 -5.73
CA LEU A 30 -9.27 7.56 -4.94
C LEU A 30 -8.53 7.20 -3.65
N LEU A 31 -7.22 6.94 -3.74
CA LEU A 31 -6.39 6.69 -2.55
C LEU A 31 -6.41 7.87 -1.58
N SER A 32 -6.37 9.11 -2.08
CA SER A 32 -6.50 10.31 -1.23
C SER A 32 -7.92 10.49 -0.63
N LEU A 33 -8.97 9.92 -1.22
CA LEU A 33 -10.32 9.92 -0.64
C LEU A 33 -10.41 8.89 0.49
N VAL A 34 -9.91 7.66 0.25
CA VAL A 34 -9.79 6.60 1.26
C VAL A 34 -8.93 7.07 2.44
N GLU A 35 -7.79 7.70 2.15
CA GLU A 35 -6.91 8.25 3.17
C GLU A 35 -7.54 9.42 3.92
N ARG A 36 -8.58 10.10 3.42
CA ARG A 36 -9.29 11.10 4.21
C ARG A 36 -10.34 10.47 5.11
N GLY A 37 -11.06 9.46 4.63
CA GLY A 37 -12.19 8.83 5.33
C GLY A 37 -13.51 9.58 5.14
N GLY A 38 -14.54 9.17 5.88
CA GLY A 38 -15.90 9.70 5.80
C GLY A 38 -16.69 9.17 4.61
N ASP A 39 -17.84 9.78 4.33
CA ASP A 39 -18.81 9.32 3.32
C ASP A 39 -18.19 9.04 1.94
N LEU A 40 -17.21 9.87 1.54
CA LEU A 40 -16.51 9.69 0.27
C LEU A 40 -15.64 8.43 0.23
N ALA A 41 -15.10 7.98 1.35
CA ALA A 41 -14.37 6.70 1.42
C ALA A 41 -15.33 5.51 1.29
N ASP A 42 -16.54 5.63 1.84
CA ASP A 42 -17.59 4.62 1.71
C ASP A 42 -18.11 4.54 0.27
N GLU A 43 -18.26 5.69 -0.40
CA GLU A 43 -18.55 5.73 -1.83
C GLU A 43 -17.46 5.04 -2.66
N VAL A 44 -16.18 5.26 -2.34
CA VAL A 44 -15.06 4.59 -3.02
C VAL A 44 -15.13 3.08 -2.78
N ALA A 45 -15.39 2.64 -1.55
CA ALA A 45 -15.57 1.23 -1.23
C ALA A 45 -16.71 0.61 -2.07
N SER A 46 -17.87 1.28 -2.14
CA SER A 46 -19.00 0.82 -2.96
C SER A 46 -18.66 0.77 -4.45
N ALA A 47 -17.93 1.76 -4.97
CA ALA A 47 -17.59 1.85 -6.39
C ALA A 47 -16.52 0.81 -6.82
N THR A 48 -15.71 0.33 -5.87
CA THR A 48 -14.62 -0.62 -6.14
C THR A 48 -14.98 -2.06 -5.81
N HIS A 49 -15.95 -2.30 -4.92
CA HIS A 49 -16.26 -3.62 -4.36
C HIS A 49 -16.36 -4.77 -5.37
N SER A 50 -17.07 -4.57 -6.49
CA SER A 50 -17.28 -5.63 -7.50
C SER A 50 -16.07 -5.93 -8.38
N HIS A 51 -14.95 -5.26 -8.18
CA HIS A 51 -13.74 -5.38 -9.00
C HIS A 51 -12.51 -5.77 -8.16
N THR A 52 -12.73 -6.36 -6.98
CA THR A 52 -11.64 -6.78 -6.07
C THR A 52 -11.63 -8.29 -5.88
N GLY A 53 -10.53 -8.83 -5.34
CA GLY A 53 -10.30 -10.25 -5.06
C GLY A 53 -9.17 -10.88 -5.88
N GLU A 54 -8.47 -10.12 -6.73
CA GLU A 54 -7.49 -10.68 -7.69
C GLU A 54 -6.03 -10.40 -7.30
N ALA A 55 -5.77 -9.27 -6.63
CA ALA A 55 -4.43 -8.89 -6.22
C ALA A 55 -3.90 -9.79 -5.09
N HIS A 56 -2.70 -10.36 -5.28
CA HIS A 56 -1.94 -10.97 -4.18
C HIS A 56 -1.27 -9.86 -3.38
N VAL A 57 -1.47 -9.85 -2.06
CA VAL A 57 -0.92 -8.84 -1.16
C VAL A 57 0.34 -9.35 -0.46
N VAL A 58 1.45 -8.64 -0.64
CA VAL A 58 2.74 -8.95 -0.01
C VAL A 58 3.07 -7.88 1.03
N GLY A 59 3.20 -8.27 2.29
CA GLY A 59 3.70 -7.42 3.35
C GLY A 59 5.22 -7.54 3.47
N ILE A 60 5.95 -6.43 3.52
CA ILE A 60 7.39 -6.38 3.78
C ILE A 60 7.63 -5.56 5.05
N THR A 61 8.24 -6.20 6.05
CA THR A 61 8.53 -5.59 7.35
C THR A 61 9.92 -5.97 7.87
N GLY A 62 10.28 -5.48 9.06
CA GLY A 62 11.60 -5.60 9.68
C GLY A 62 12.18 -4.26 10.10
N ALA A 63 13.23 -4.29 10.90
CA ALA A 63 13.77 -3.10 11.56
C ALA A 63 14.22 -1.97 10.61
N PRO A 64 14.37 -0.72 11.09
CA PRO A 64 14.83 0.39 10.27
C PRO A 64 16.26 0.12 9.78
N GLY A 65 16.54 0.43 8.52
CA GLY A 65 17.86 0.20 7.93
C GLY A 65 18.17 -1.26 7.55
N SER A 66 17.23 -2.21 7.71
CA SER A 66 17.45 -3.60 7.28
C SER A 66 17.50 -3.80 5.76
N GLY A 67 17.14 -2.78 4.98
CA GLY A 67 17.16 -2.82 3.51
C GLY A 67 15.81 -3.09 2.85
N LYS A 68 14.69 -3.01 3.61
CA LYS A 68 13.31 -3.18 3.10
C LYS A 68 13.06 -2.45 1.79
N SER A 69 13.24 -1.13 1.75
CA SER A 69 12.94 -0.33 0.56
C SER A 69 13.81 -0.70 -0.64
N THR A 70 15.05 -1.16 -0.40
CA THR A 70 15.91 -1.68 -1.46
C THR A 70 15.36 -2.98 -2.04
N ILE A 71 14.95 -3.92 -1.17
CA ILE A 71 14.32 -5.17 -1.59
C ILE A 71 12.97 -4.92 -2.28
N THR A 72 12.11 -4.06 -1.72
CA THR A 72 10.83 -3.65 -2.32
C THR A 72 11.04 -3.10 -3.73
N ASN A 73 11.99 -2.18 -3.90
CA ASN A 73 12.30 -1.58 -5.20
C ASN A 73 12.79 -2.63 -6.20
N SER A 74 13.76 -3.46 -5.82
CA SER A 74 14.28 -4.51 -6.71
C SER A 74 13.22 -5.54 -7.08
N LEU A 75 12.42 -6.02 -6.12
CA LEU A 75 11.36 -7.00 -6.35
C LEU A 75 10.29 -6.45 -7.29
N THR A 76 9.81 -5.23 -7.05
CA THR A 76 8.73 -4.63 -7.85
C THR A 76 9.20 -4.27 -9.25
N THR A 77 10.44 -3.83 -9.44
CA THR A 77 11.06 -3.66 -10.76
C THR A 77 11.11 -4.97 -11.52
N LEU A 78 11.63 -6.05 -10.92
CA LEU A 78 11.71 -7.37 -11.58
C LEU A 78 10.32 -7.92 -11.96
N LEU A 79 9.32 -7.71 -11.11
CA LEU A 79 7.94 -8.11 -11.40
C LEU A 79 7.36 -7.30 -12.56
N ALA A 80 7.60 -5.98 -12.59
CA ALA A 80 7.15 -5.13 -13.70
C ALA A 80 7.82 -5.51 -15.03
N GLU A 81 9.13 -5.77 -15.03
CA GLU A 81 9.88 -6.25 -16.19
C GLU A 81 9.40 -7.63 -16.67
N ALA A 82 8.92 -8.48 -15.76
CA ALA A 82 8.26 -9.75 -16.07
C ALA A 82 6.81 -9.60 -16.55
N GLY A 83 6.33 -8.38 -16.81
CA GLY A 83 5.00 -8.09 -17.34
C GLY A 83 3.88 -8.08 -16.29
N LYS A 84 4.22 -8.09 -14.99
CA LYS A 84 3.24 -7.87 -13.91
C LYS A 84 2.96 -6.38 -13.75
N ARG A 85 1.94 -6.04 -12.95
CA ARG A 85 1.57 -4.65 -12.65
C ARG A 85 1.65 -4.39 -11.14
N PRO A 86 2.84 -4.38 -10.53
CA PRO A 86 2.94 -4.20 -9.09
C PRO A 86 2.59 -2.77 -8.66
N ALA A 87 2.00 -2.65 -7.48
CA ALA A 87 1.85 -1.39 -6.76
C ALA A 87 2.48 -1.48 -5.37
N VAL A 88 2.98 -0.36 -4.86
CA VAL A 88 3.62 -0.24 -3.54
C VAL A 88 2.86 0.75 -2.68
N LEU A 89 2.43 0.31 -1.50
CA LEU A 89 1.93 1.12 -0.39
C LEU A 89 3.00 1.21 0.68
N ALA A 90 3.74 2.32 0.72
CA ALA A 90 4.69 2.61 1.78
C ALA A 90 3.96 3.28 2.96
N VAL A 91 3.89 2.61 4.10
CA VAL A 91 3.14 3.02 5.28
C VAL A 91 4.10 3.47 6.38
N ASP A 92 4.03 4.76 6.73
CA ASP A 92 4.88 5.41 7.74
C ASP A 92 4.04 5.91 8.93
N PRO A 93 4.45 5.71 10.19
CA PRO A 93 3.83 6.41 11.30
C PRO A 93 3.86 7.92 11.07
N SER A 94 2.76 8.59 11.41
CA SER A 94 2.76 10.05 11.42
C SER A 94 3.76 10.58 12.45
N SER A 95 4.56 11.58 12.07
CA SER A 95 5.42 12.32 12.99
C SER A 95 4.59 12.87 14.15
N PRO A 96 4.93 12.53 15.42
CA PRO A 96 4.25 13.08 16.59
C PRO A 96 4.42 14.59 16.72
N LEU A 97 5.49 15.15 16.13
CA LEU A 97 5.90 16.54 16.28
C LEU A 97 5.35 17.45 15.17
N THR A 98 5.19 16.94 13.96
CA THR A 98 4.81 17.73 12.78
C THR A 98 3.52 17.28 12.13
N GLY A 99 2.94 16.14 12.53
CA GLY A 99 1.74 15.56 11.94
C GLY A 99 1.90 15.02 10.51
N GLY A 100 3.07 15.22 9.89
CA GLY A 100 3.40 14.70 8.56
C GLY A 100 4.14 13.36 8.63
N ALA A 101 4.15 12.60 7.54
CA ALA A 101 5.05 11.45 7.38
C ALA A 101 6.40 11.91 6.82
N ILE A 102 7.50 11.33 7.28
CA ILE A 102 8.81 11.54 6.64
C ILE A 102 8.80 10.61 5.43
N LEU A 103 8.21 11.11 4.35
CA LEU A 103 8.03 10.45 3.04
C LEU A 103 9.35 10.22 2.28
N GLY A 104 10.43 9.91 3.01
CA GLY A 104 11.80 9.73 2.54
C GLY A 104 11.97 8.56 1.58
N ASP A 105 10.97 7.69 1.48
CA ASP A 105 11.00 6.49 0.63
C ASP A 105 10.78 6.80 -0.85
N ARG A 106 10.13 7.91 -1.21
CA ARG A 106 9.92 8.27 -2.63
C ARG A 106 11.22 8.59 -3.36
N VAL A 107 12.23 9.14 -2.67
CA VAL A 107 13.52 9.48 -3.30
C VAL A 107 14.31 8.21 -3.67
N ARG A 108 14.01 7.07 -3.02
CA ARG A 108 14.73 5.79 -3.21
C ARG A 108 14.07 4.84 -4.21
N MET A 109 12.82 5.09 -4.64
CA MET A 109 12.08 4.21 -5.56
C MET A 109 11.83 4.84 -6.96
N ASN A 110 12.72 5.71 -7.42
CA ASN A 110 12.61 6.34 -8.74
C ASN A 110 12.73 5.30 -9.88
N ASP A 111 13.56 4.27 -9.71
CA ASP A 111 13.78 3.24 -10.74
C ASP A 111 12.52 2.39 -10.97
N ALA A 112 11.87 1.93 -9.89
CA ALA A 112 10.59 1.21 -9.98
C ALA A 112 9.50 2.05 -10.66
N SER A 113 9.43 3.35 -10.33
CA SER A 113 8.47 4.25 -10.99
C SER A 113 8.73 4.37 -12.49
N GLY A 114 10.00 4.32 -12.92
CA GLY A 114 10.42 4.39 -14.32
C GLY A 114 9.96 3.21 -15.18
N VAL A 115 9.78 2.03 -14.59
CA VAL A 115 9.27 0.82 -15.29
C VAL A 115 7.77 0.59 -15.07
N GLY A 116 7.05 1.59 -14.56
CA GLY A 116 5.58 1.56 -14.47
C GLY A 116 5.01 1.07 -13.14
N VAL A 117 5.83 0.81 -12.12
CA VAL A 117 5.35 0.51 -10.75
C VAL A 117 4.55 1.70 -10.21
N PHE A 118 3.40 1.44 -9.61
CA PHE A 118 2.62 2.49 -8.94
C PHE A 118 3.02 2.60 -7.48
N ILE A 119 3.41 3.78 -7.01
CA ILE A 119 3.89 3.96 -5.64
C ILE A 119 3.05 5.02 -4.94
N ARG A 120 2.47 4.66 -3.80
CA ARG A 120 1.78 5.57 -2.90
C ARG A 120 2.37 5.42 -1.50
N SER A 121 2.56 6.57 -0.87
CA SER A 121 2.94 6.62 0.54
C SER A 121 1.74 7.07 1.35
N MET A 122 1.58 6.52 2.56
CA MET A 122 0.45 6.75 3.46
C MET A 122 0.95 6.92 4.89
N ALA A 123 0.24 7.72 5.67
CA ALA A 123 0.54 7.93 7.09
C ALA A 123 -0.50 7.26 8.01
N THR A 124 -0.10 6.78 9.18
CA THR A 124 -1.03 6.17 10.17
C THR A 124 -1.95 7.17 10.88
N ARG A 125 -1.73 8.49 10.70
CA ARG A 125 -2.53 9.61 11.22
C ARG A 125 -2.82 9.52 12.73
N GLY A 126 -1.81 9.13 13.52
CA GLY A 126 -1.87 9.18 14.99
C GLY A 126 -2.68 8.07 15.66
N HIS A 127 -3.09 7.03 14.92
CA HIS A 127 -3.66 5.82 15.53
C HIS A 127 -2.52 5.04 16.21
N ALA A 128 -2.64 4.87 17.53
CA ALA A 128 -1.73 4.04 18.31
C ALA A 128 -2.15 2.57 18.14
N GLY A 129 -1.47 1.86 17.24
CA GLY A 129 -1.77 0.47 16.88
C GLY A 129 -2.62 0.37 15.61
N GLY A 130 -2.37 -0.68 14.83
CA GLY A 130 -2.98 -0.93 13.53
C GLY A 130 -2.17 -0.36 12.38
N LEU A 131 -1.97 -1.19 11.34
CA LEU A 131 -1.75 -0.71 9.98
C LEU A 131 -2.76 0.40 9.69
N ALA A 132 -2.35 1.50 9.06
CA ALA A 132 -3.21 2.69 8.91
C ALA A 132 -4.64 2.29 8.49
N LEU A 133 -5.69 2.77 9.16
CA LEU A 133 -7.10 2.38 8.89
C LEU A 133 -7.50 2.43 7.41
N ALA A 134 -6.80 3.26 6.63
CA ALA A 134 -7.00 3.45 5.21
C ALA A 134 -6.39 2.33 4.32
N VAL A 135 -5.50 1.49 4.85
CA VAL A 135 -4.73 0.51 4.06
C VAL A 135 -5.62 -0.57 3.43
N PRO A 136 -6.57 -1.21 4.14
CA PRO A 136 -7.50 -2.14 3.49
C PRO A 136 -8.31 -1.50 2.36
N GLY A 137 -8.70 -0.22 2.52
CA GLY A 137 -9.35 0.53 1.45
C GLY A 137 -8.41 0.84 0.28
N ALA A 138 -7.15 1.12 0.56
CA ALA A 138 -6.13 1.39 -0.47
C ALA A 138 -5.79 0.15 -1.29
N ILE A 139 -5.67 -1.02 -0.64
CA ILE A 139 -5.50 -2.31 -1.31
C ILE A 139 -6.67 -2.55 -2.28
N ARG A 140 -7.91 -2.37 -1.82
CA ARG A 140 -9.11 -2.51 -2.68
C ARG A 140 -9.08 -1.60 -3.91
N VAL A 141 -8.65 -0.34 -3.75
CA VAL A 141 -8.53 0.59 -4.88
C VAL A 141 -7.48 0.11 -5.89
N LEU A 142 -6.33 -0.36 -5.41
CA LEU A 142 -5.24 -0.83 -6.29
C LEU A 142 -5.62 -2.12 -7.01
N ASP A 143 -6.24 -3.06 -6.29
CA ASP A 143 -6.77 -4.30 -6.86
C ASP A 143 -7.82 -4.01 -7.94
N ALA A 144 -8.80 -3.13 -7.65
CA ALA A 144 -9.79 -2.70 -8.63
C ALA A 144 -9.19 -1.99 -9.86
N ALA A 145 -8.03 -1.34 -9.72
CA ALA A 145 -7.27 -0.74 -10.82
C ALA A 145 -6.41 -1.77 -11.60
N GLY A 146 -6.47 -3.05 -11.23
CA GLY A 146 -5.78 -4.17 -11.83
C GLY A 146 -4.29 -4.24 -11.49
N PHE A 147 -3.87 -3.66 -10.36
CA PHE A 147 -2.52 -3.87 -9.86
C PHE A 147 -2.41 -5.23 -9.18
N ASN A 148 -1.44 -6.02 -9.60
CA ASN A 148 -1.14 -7.33 -9.02
C ASN A 148 0.35 -7.65 -9.24
N PRO A 149 1.14 -7.85 -8.17
CA PRO A 149 0.74 -7.82 -6.75
C PRO A 149 0.61 -6.41 -6.15
N VAL A 150 -0.01 -6.31 -4.96
CA VAL A 150 0.04 -5.11 -4.11
C VAL A 150 1.05 -5.37 -2.99
N VAL A 151 2.11 -4.58 -2.93
CA VAL A 151 3.16 -4.67 -1.92
C VAL A 151 2.97 -3.59 -0.87
N ILE A 152 2.96 -3.97 0.40
CA ILE A 152 2.88 -3.07 1.54
C ILE A 152 4.25 -3.07 2.21
N GLU A 153 4.84 -1.88 2.39
CA GLU A 153 6.08 -1.74 3.14
C GLU A 153 5.82 -0.90 4.39
N THR A 154 6.26 -1.38 5.55
CA THR A 154 6.27 -0.61 6.80
C THR A 154 7.67 -0.07 7.06
N VAL A 155 7.83 1.05 7.76
CA VAL A 155 9.17 1.64 8.04
C VAL A 155 9.90 1.04 9.25
N GLY A 156 9.35 -0.01 9.87
CA GLY A 156 10.10 -0.84 10.82
C GLY A 156 10.24 -0.26 12.23
N VAL A 157 9.26 0.47 12.74
CA VAL A 157 9.27 0.97 14.12
C VAL A 157 7.96 0.62 14.81
N GLY A 158 8.03 -0.22 15.84
CA GLY A 158 6.92 -0.49 16.76
C GLY A 158 5.98 -1.63 16.32
N GLN A 159 4.75 -1.59 16.82
CA GLN A 159 3.75 -2.67 16.67
C GLN A 159 3.20 -2.85 15.24
N VAL A 160 3.45 -1.89 14.35
CA VAL A 160 2.97 -1.90 12.95
C VAL A 160 3.56 -3.08 12.16
N GLU A 161 4.67 -3.65 12.62
CA GLU A 161 5.32 -4.79 11.98
C GLU A 161 4.50 -6.08 12.07
N VAL A 162 3.70 -6.24 13.13
CA VAL A 162 2.80 -7.40 13.30
C VAL A 162 1.48 -7.16 12.57
N ASP A 163 0.96 -5.93 12.60
CA ASP A 163 -0.34 -5.60 11.98
C ASP A 163 -0.36 -5.79 10.45
N ILE A 164 0.81 -5.89 9.80
CA ILE A 164 0.90 -6.15 8.36
C ILE A 164 0.31 -7.50 7.98
N THR A 165 0.31 -8.47 8.89
CA THR A 165 -0.12 -9.85 8.60
C THR A 165 -1.62 -9.98 8.50
N ASP A 166 -2.36 -9.05 9.11
CA ASP A 166 -3.82 -8.99 8.97
C ASP A 166 -4.25 -8.49 7.58
N ALA A 167 -3.33 -7.88 6.83
CA ALA A 167 -3.60 -7.29 5.52
C ALA A 167 -2.88 -7.99 4.37
N ALA A 168 -1.93 -8.88 4.63
CA ALA A 168 -1.09 -9.53 3.63
C ALA A 168 -1.41 -11.02 3.49
N ASP A 169 -1.40 -11.51 2.25
CA ASP A 169 -1.44 -12.95 1.94
C ASP A 169 -0.07 -13.61 2.15
N THR A 170 1.01 -12.82 2.11
CA THR A 170 2.38 -13.27 2.38
C THR A 170 3.15 -12.18 3.09
N THR A 171 3.75 -12.52 4.23
CA THR A 171 4.57 -11.61 5.03
C THR A 171 6.04 -11.98 4.91
N ILE A 172 6.85 -11.00 4.49
CA ILE A 172 8.30 -11.10 4.37
C ILE A 172 8.95 -10.27 5.48
N VAL A 173 9.82 -10.88 6.27
CA VAL A 173 10.59 -10.18 7.31
C VAL A 173 12.04 -10.01 6.88
N VAL A 174 12.44 -8.76 6.67
CA VAL A 174 13.81 -8.41 6.28
C VAL A 174 14.67 -8.17 7.52
N VAL A 175 15.62 -9.06 7.73
CA VAL A 175 16.65 -8.96 8.79
C VAL A 175 17.97 -8.44 8.25
N ALA A 176 18.67 -7.60 9.01
CA ALA A 176 20.02 -7.18 8.63
C ALA A 176 21.05 -8.27 9.01
N PRO A 177 22.19 -8.36 8.30
CA PRO A 177 23.29 -9.23 8.70
C PRO A 177 23.80 -8.91 10.11
N GLY A 178 24.28 -9.92 10.83
CA GLY A 178 24.95 -9.72 12.13
C GLY A 178 24.02 -9.56 13.33
N TRP A 179 22.73 -9.86 13.21
CA TRP A 179 21.78 -9.77 14.31
C TRP A 179 22.08 -10.71 15.49
N GLY A 180 22.80 -11.82 15.29
CA GLY A 180 23.22 -12.71 16.39
C GLY A 180 22.07 -13.05 17.35
N ASP A 181 22.26 -12.79 18.64
CA ASP A 181 21.27 -13.05 19.69
C ASP A 181 20.02 -12.14 19.61
N ALA A 182 20.06 -11.02 18.88
CA ALA A 182 18.90 -10.14 18.67
C ALA A 182 17.82 -10.79 17.78
N VAL A 183 18.19 -11.78 16.95
CA VAL A 183 17.20 -12.64 16.26
C VAL A 183 16.41 -13.46 17.29
N GLN A 184 17.08 -13.99 18.32
CA GLN A 184 16.41 -14.76 19.37
C GLN A 184 15.48 -13.88 20.21
N ALA A 185 15.84 -12.61 20.44
CA ALA A 185 15.00 -11.65 21.16
C ALA A 185 13.72 -11.27 20.40
N ASN A 186 13.75 -11.29 19.06
CA ASN A 186 12.59 -11.01 18.18
C ASN A 186 11.85 -12.28 17.73
N LYS A 187 12.23 -13.44 18.27
CA LYS A 187 11.64 -14.73 17.91
C LYS A 187 10.18 -14.86 18.36
N ALA A 188 9.79 -14.15 19.42
CA ALA A 188 8.39 -14.01 19.82
C ALA A 188 7.84 -12.72 19.18
N GLY A 189 6.78 -12.83 18.37
CA GLY A 189 6.20 -11.70 17.62
C GLY A 189 6.63 -11.66 16.16
N LEU A 190 7.70 -10.91 15.82
CA LEU A 190 8.02 -10.57 14.44
C LEU A 190 8.35 -11.78 13.54
N LEU A 191 9.13 -12.74 14.05
CA LEU A 191 9.49 -13.93 13.26
C LEU A 191 8.39 -15.00 13.23
N GLU A 192 7.42 -14.95 14.15
CA GLU A 192 6.29 -15.88 14.17
C GLU A 192 5.28 -15.58 13.07
N VAL A 193 5.27 -14.34 12.58
CA VAL A 193 4.35 -13.89 11.55
C VAL A 193 4.98 -13.88 10.15
N ALA A 194 6.24 -14.33 10.02
CA ALA A 194 6.95 -14.40 8.75
C ALA A 194 6.59 -15.67 7.98
N ASP A 195 6.18 -15.51 6.73
CA ASP A 195 6.13 -16.61 5.75
C ASP A 195 7.49 -16.81 5.08
N LEU A 196 8.27 -15.71 4.93
CA LEU A 196 9.59 -15.65 4.30
C LEU A 196 10.59 -14.78 5.08
#